data_AF-A0A6S6TAR5-F1
#
_entry.id   AF-A0A6S6TAR5-F1
#
_cell.length_a   1.000
_cell.length_b   1.000
_cell.length_c   1.000
_cell.angle_alpha   90.00
_cell.angle_beta   90.00
_cell.angle_gamma   90.00
#
_symmetry.space_group_name_H-M   'P 1'
#
loop_
_entity.id
_entity.type
_entity.pdbx_description
1 polymer ?
#
loop_
_entity_poly.entity_id
_entity_poly.type
_entity_poly.pdbx_seq_one_letter_code
_entity_poly.pdbx_strand_id
1 'polypeptide(L)' 'MNTSLPLMTMSPKPPLKVKLQELMRGSKKLILEHGDKPYLLSITRKGKLILTAADEPPAASKDQPSSSEK' A
#
# COMPACT_ATOMS: atom_id res chain seq x y z
N MET A 1 -32.97 8.63 36.01
CA MET A 1 -33.15 8.39 34.55
C MET A 1 -31.84 8.78 33.91
N ASN A 2 -30.97 7.80 33.68
CA ASN A 2 -29.58 8.04 33.28
C ASN A 2 -29.52 7.90 31.76
N THR A 3 -29.54 9.01 31.04
CA THR A 3 -29.42 9.04 29.59
C THR A 3 -27.94 8.89 29.21
N SER A 4 -27.56 7.69 28.80
CA SER A 4 -26.28 7.42 28.14
C SER A 4 -26.31 8.07 26.75
N LEU A 5 -25.45 9.06 26.52
CA LEU A 5 -25.27 9.67 25.21
C LEU A 5 -24.40 8.76 24.33
N PRO A 6 -24.74 8.55 23.05
CA PRO A 6 -23.95 7.71 22.14
C PRO A 6 -22.60 8.39 21.87
N LEU A 7 -21.52 7.62 22.04
CA LEU A 7 -20.17 8.04 21.69
C LEU A 7 -20.08 8.24 20.18
N MET A 8 -20.17 9.49 19.72
CA MET A 8 -19.85 9.85 18.33
C MET A 8 -18.39 9.48 18.08
N THR A 9 -18.16 8.41 17.34
CA THR A 9 -16.84 7.96 16.91
C THR A 9 -16.26 9.02 15.96
N MET A 10 -15.51 9.96 16.54
CA MET A 10 -14.64 10.85 15.79
C MET A 10 -13.60 9.97 15.08
N SER A 11 -13.79 9.70 13.79
CA SER A 11 -12.75 9.05 12.99
C SER A 11 -11.47 9.87 13.09
N PRO A 12 -10.35 9.29 13.57
CA PRO A 12 -9.12 10.04 13.71
C PRO A 12 -8.72 10.57 12.34
N LYS A 13 -8.56 11.90 12.25
CA LYS A 13 -8.09 12.51 11.01
C LYS A 13 -6.72 11.92 10.66
N PRO A 14 -6.50 11.53 9.40
CA PRO A 14 -5.21 11.00 9.00
C PRO A 14 -4.12 12.06 9.22
N PRO A 15 -2.89 11.63 9.53
CA PRO A 15 -1.80 12.55 9.78
C PRO A 15 -1.49 13.38 8.53
N LEU A 16 -1.38 14.70 8.70
CA LEU A 16 -1.01 15.62 7.62
C LEU A 16 0.43 15.44 7.14
N LYS A 17 1.28 14.80 7.96
CA LYS A 17 2.70 14.55 7.69
C LYS A 17 3.08 13.19 8.25
N VAL A 18 3.87 12.45 7.50
CA VAL A 18 4.44 11.16 7.91
C VAL A 18 5.95 11.20 7.70
N LYS A 19 6.72 10.60 8.62
CA LYS A 19 8.16 10.45 8.41
C LYS A 19 8.40 9.37 7.36
N LEU A 20 9.14 9.73 6.31
CA LEU A 20 9.42 8.81 5.21
C LEU A 20 10.14 7.53 5.66
N GLN A 21 11.06 7.64 6.62
CA GLN A 21 11.78 6.50 7.17
C GLN A 21 10.87 5.48 7.86
N GLU A 22 9.83 5.97 8.55
CA GLU A 22 8.81 5.13 9.20
C GLU A 22 7.91 4.50 8.13
N LEU A 23 7.49 5.28 7.13
CA LEU A 23 6.65 4.81 6.02
C LEU A 23 7.33 3.72 5.17
N MET A 24 8.60 3.91 4.81
CA MET A 24 9.34 2.99 3.94
C MET A 24 10.08 1.89 4.70
N ARG A 25 10.04 1.89 6.04
CA ARG A 25 10.75 0.92 6.92
C ARG A 25 12.22 0.72 6.53
N GLY A 26 12.92 1.80 6.19
CA GLY A 26 14.32 1.76 5.74
C GLY A 26 14.56 1.27 4.29
N SER A 27 13.52 0.90 3.56
CA SER A 27 13.63 0.50 2.15
C SER A 27 13.73 1.71 1.22
N LYS A 28 14.36 1.53 0.06
CA LYS A 28 14.47 2.59 -0.96
C LYS A 28 13.28 2.65 -1.94
N LYS A 29 12.41 1.64 -1.88
CA LYS A 29 11.23 1.45 -2.72
C LYS A 29 10.08 0.95 -1.85
N LEU A 30 8.87 1.42 -2.11
CA LEU A 30 7.64 1.01 -1.44
C LEU A 30 6.52 1.00 -2.49
N ILE A 31 5.73 -0.07 -2.54
CA ILE A 31 4.51 -0.11 -3.35
C ILE A 31 3.37 0.46 -2.51
N LEU A 32 2.66 1.44 -3.07
CA LEU A 32 1.47 2.06 -2.52
C LEU A 32 0.27 1.59 -3.33
N GLU A 33 -0.70 0.99 -2.66
CA GLU A 33 -1.97 0.59 -3.27
C GLU A 33 -2.96 1.74 -3.13
N HIS A 34 -3.59 2.11 -4.25
CA HIS A 34 -4.66 3.11 -4.25
C HIS A 34 -5.79 2.67 -5.18
N GLY A 35 -6.80 2.03 -4.59
CA GLY A 35 -7.78 1.24 -5.34
C GLY A 35 -7.07 0.08 -6.04
N ASP A 36 -7.42 -0.17 -7.29
CA ASP A 36 -6.82 -1.24 -8.11
C ASP A 36 -5.51 -0.81 -8.80
N LYS A 37 -4.95 0.34 -8.43
CA LYS A 37 -3.76 0.90 -9.08
C LYS A 37 -2.57 0.87 -8.13
N PRO A 38 -1.52 0.09 -8.42
CA PRO A 38 -0.29 0.13 -7.66
C PRO A 38 0.59 1.31 -8.12
N TYR A 39 1.23 1.97 -7.16
CA TYR A 39 2.20 3.03 -7.38
C TYR A 39 3.52 2.69 -6.70
N LEU A 40 4.63 2.93 -7.39
CA LEU A 40 5.96 2.80 -6.82
C LEU A 40 6.42 4.15 -6.25
N LEU A 41 6.55 4.23 -4.93
CA LEU A 41 7.28 5.29 -4.25
C LEU A 41 8.75 4.88 -4.10
N SER A 42 9.68 5.73 -4.56
CA SER A 42 11.11 5.49 -4.42
C SER A 42 11.87 6.72 -3.95
N ILE A 43 12.95 6.52 -3.20
CA ILE A 43 13.89 7.57 -2.80
C ILE A 43 15.20 7.45 -3.58
N THR A 44 15.61 8.55 -4.20
CA THR A 44 16.87 8.65 -4.93
C THR A 44 18.06 8.77 -3.98
N ARG A 45 19.29 8.54 -4.48
CA ARG A 45 20.52 8.73 -3.69
C ARG A 45 20.69 10.17 -3.16
N LYS A 46 20.09 11.16 -3.83
CA LYS A 46 20.11 12.58 -3.42
C LYS A 46 18.95 12.95 -2.50
N GLY A 47 18.16 11.97 -2.02
CA GLY A 47 17.06 12.20 -1.08
C GLY A 47 15.75 12.69 -1.72
N LYS A 48 15.66 12.78 -3.05
CA LYS A 48 14.40 13.12 -3.74
C LYS A 48 13.46 11.92 -3.78
N LEU A 49 12.17 12.17 -3.65
CA LEU A 49 11.11 11.19 -3.82
C LEU A 49 10.59 11.18 -5.26
N ILE A 50 10.30 10.00 -5.77
CA ILE A 50 9.71 9.78 -7.08
C ILE A 50 8.53 8.82 -6.89
N LEU A 51 7.37 9.21 -7.39
CA LEU A 51 6.17 8.38 -7.46
C LEU A 51 5.92 8.04 -8.94
N THR A 52 5.86 6.77 -9.27
CA THR A 52 5.51 6.30 -10.62
C THR A 52 4.36 5.30 -10.54
N ALA A 53 3.66 5.08 -11.64
CA ALA A 53 2.82 3.89 -11.76
C ALA A 53 3.72 2.65 -11.56
N ALA A 54 3.23 1.69 -10.78
CA ALA A 54 3.77 0.35 -10.79
C ALA A 54 2.82 -0.44 -11.66
N ASP A 55 3.13 -0.57 -12.95
CA ASP A 55 2.42 -1.52 -13.80
C ASP A 55 2.65 -2.90 -13.19
N GLU A 56 1.60 -3.47 -12.61
CA GLU A 56 1.57 -4.89 -12.36
C GLU A 56 1.59 -5.54 -13.75
N PRO A 57 2.58 -6.39 -14.11
CA PRO A 57 2.34 -7.28 -15.23
C PRO A 57 1.09 -8.08 -14.86
N PRO A 58 0.06 -8.16 -15.72
CA PRO A 58 -1.14 -8.90 -15.40
C PRO A 58 -0.70 -10.31 -15.00
N ALA A 59 -1.01 -10.71 -13.77
CA ALA A 59 -0.90 -12.09 -13.33
C ALA A 59 -1.89 -12.94 -14.14
N ALA A 60 -1.52 -13.24 -15.39
CA ALA A 60 -2.25 -14.09 -16.31
C ALA A 60 -1.25 -14.85 -17.18
N SER A 61 -0.70 -15.91 -16.61
CA SER A 61 -0.20 -17.09 -17.32
C SER A 61 -0.32 -18.24 -16.31
N LYS A 62 -1.49 -18.87 -16.21
CA LYS A 62 -2.00 -19.98 -17.05
C LYS A 62 -1.72 -21.32 -16.37
N ASP A 63 -2.81 -22.06 -16.20
CA ASP A 63 -2.89 -23.50 -16.05
C ASP A 63 -1.64 -24.26 -16.54
N GLN A 64 -1.06 -25.07 -15.65
CA GLN A 64 -0.30 -26.24 -16.05
C GLN A 64 -1.01 -27.47 -15.47
N PRO A 65 -1.77 -28.25 -16.27
CA PRO A 65 -2.16 -29.59 -15.88
C PRO A 65 -0.94 -30.48 -16.12
N SER A 66 -0.37 -31.04 -15.06
CA SER A 66 0.50 -32.21 -15.21
C SER A 66 -0.15 -33.39 -14.52
N SER A 67 -0.73 -34.27 -15.32
CA SER A 67 -1.04 -35.64 -14.96
C SER A 67 0.12 -36.25 -14.18
N SER A 68 -0.18 -36.92 -13.08
CA SER A 68 0.60 -38.07 -12.63
C SER A 68 -0.37 -39.21 -12.47
N GLU A 69 -0.57 -39.88 -13.60
CA GLU A 69 -0.92 -41.28 -13.67
C GLU A 69 0.37 -42.06 -13.42
N LYS A 70 0.49 -42.70 -12.25
CA LYS A 70 0.98 -44.07 -12.11
C LYS A 70 0.75 -44.62 -10.71
#